data_AF-A0A7G8T9X9-F1
#
_entry.id   AF-A0A7G8T9X9-F1
#
_cell.length_a   1.000
_cell.length_b   1.000
_cell.length_c   1.000
_cell.angle_alpha   90.00
_cell.angle_beta   90.00
_cell.angle_gamma   90.00
#
_symmetry.space_group_name_H-M   'P 1'
#
loop_
_entity.id
_entity.type
_entity.pdbx_description
1 polymer ?
#
loop_
_entity_poly.entity_id
_entity_poly.type
_entity_poly.pdbx_seq_one_letter_code
_entity_poly.pdbx_strand_id
1 'polypeptide(L)'
;MSVDPVQEQIRLYAKQLRLPTFVRYPDILRKARPDARFEELLLELMKAETAQRQENQNRKRLRTAGFPYTKTLDELDLSRYDGNLSELFLNELASCKFIS
;
A
#
# COMPACT_ATOMS: atom_id res chain seq x y z
N MET A 1 -5.32 -23.20 25.00
CA MET A 1 -6.05 -22.83 23.78
C MET A 1 -5.83 -23.93 22.76
N SER A 2 -6.86 -24.73 22.46
CA SER A 2 -6.79 -25.78 21.45
C SER A 2 -6.61 -25.15 20.08
N VAL A 3 -5.44 -25.31 19.48
CA VAL A 3 -5.18 -24.89 18.11
C VAL A 3 -5.98 -25.80 17.18
N ASP A 4 -6.77 -25.22 16.28
CA ASP A 4 -7.50 -26.00 15.27
C ASP A 4 -6.49 -26.63 14.29
N PRO A 5 -6.41 -27.96 14.20
CA PRO A 5 -5.45 -28.64 13.32
C PRO A 5 -5.64 -28.27 11.84
N VAL A 6 -6.86 -27.95 11.41
CA VAL A 6 -7.15 -27.55 10.03
C VAL A 6 -6.55 -26.17 9.74
N GLN A 7 -6.69 -25.24 10.69
CA GLN A 7 -6.14 -23.89 10.55
C GLN A 7 -4.61 -23.89 10.44
N GLU A 8 -3.94 -24.80 11.16
CA GLU A 8 -2.49 -24.92 11.10
C GLU A 8 -2.00 -25.56 9.79
N GLN A 9 -2.75 -26.53 9.25
CA GLN A 9 -2.48 -27.07 7.91
C GLN A 9 -2.63 -25.99 6.82
N ILE A 10 -3.70 -25.20 6.88
CA ILE A 10 -3.90 -24.06 5.97
C ILE A 10 -2.72 -23.11 6.06
N ARG A 11 -2.27 -22.79 7.27
CA ARG A 11 -1.11 -21.91 7.48
C ARG A 11 0.18 -22.49 6.89
N LEU A 12 0.42 -23.79 7.06
CA LEU A 12 1.59 -24.48 6.53
C LEU A 12 1.59 -24.46 5.00
N TYR A 13 0.49 -24.82 4.36
CA TYR A 13 0.37 -24.79 2.90
C TYR A 13 0.42 -23.36 2.35
N ALA A 14 -0.25 -22.40 3.00
CA ALA A 14 -0.17 -20.99 2.63
C ALA A 14 1.28 -20.48 2.65
N LYS A 15 2.09 -20.91 3.63
CA LYS A 15 3.52 -20.57 3.69
C LYS A 15 4.30 -21.21 2.54
N GLN A 16 4.06 -22.49 2.23
CA GLN A 16 4.71 -23.20 1.12
C GLN A 16 4.38 -22.55 -0.24
N LEU A 17 3.12 -22.18 -0.46
CA LEU A 17 2.63 -21.53 -1.68
C LEU A 17 2.94 -20.02 -1.73
N ARG A 18 3.53 -19.46 -0.68
CA ARG A 18 3.81 -18.01 -0.54
C ARG A 18 2.54 -17.16 -0.62
N LEU A 19 1.45 -17.60 0.00
CA LEU A 19 0.14 -16.93 0.07
C LEU A 19 -0.09 -16.33 1.46
N PRO A 20 0.60 -15.23 1.84
CA PRO A 20 0.53 -14.67 3.19
C PRO A 20 -0.86 -14.21 3.62
N THR A 21 -1.75 -13.85 2.70
CA THR A 21 -3.11 -13.37 3.03
C THR A 21 -4.06 -14.52 3.33
N PHE A 22 -3.80 -15.72 2.81
CA PHE A 22 -4.62 -16.92 3.03
C PHE A 22 -4.64 -17.36 4.49
N VAL A 23 -3.61 -17.03 5.28
CA VAL A 23 -3.59 -17.27 6.74
C VAL A 23 -4.67 -16.46 7.46
N ARG A 24 -5.09 -15.32 6.89
CA ARG A 24 -6.12 -14.43 7.43
C ARG A 24 -7.51 -14.67 6.81
N TYR A 25 -7.75 -15.86 6.23
CA TYR A 25 -9.06 -16.22 5.70
C TYR A 25 -10.23 -16.07 6.68
N PRO A 26 -10.08 -16.24 8.02
CA PRO A 26 -11.22 -16.07 8.94
C PRO A 26 -11.78 -14.65 8.93
N ASP A 27 -10.95 -13.64 8.64
CA ASP A 27 -11.41 -12.26 8.53
C ASP A 27 -12.29 -12.03 7.30
N ILE A 28 -12.05 -12.78 6.23
CA ILE A 28 -12.87 -12.77 5.02
C ILE A 28 -14.16 -13.53 5.28
N LEU A 29 -14.09 -14.69 5.95
CA LEU A 29 -15.28 -15.45 6.35
C LEU A 29 -16.22 -14.63 7.27
N ARG A 30 -15.67 -13.86 8.21
CA ARG A 30 -16.47 -12.98 9.09
C ARG A 30 -17.19 -11.86 8.34
N LYS A 31 -16.63 -11.40 7.22
CA LYS A 31 -17.21 -10.34 6.38
C LYS A 31 -18.12 -10.88 5.28
N ALA A 32 -18.05 -12.18 5.01
CA ALA A 32 -18.85 -12.82 4.00
C ALA A 32 -20.31 -12.91 4.44
N ARG A 33 -21.20 -12.96 3.44
CA ARG A 33 -22.62 -13.19 3.71
C ARG A 33 -22.83 -14.64 4.16
N PRO A 34 -23.82 -14.92 5.03
CA PRO A 34 -24.11 -16.27 5.49
C PRO A 34 -24.48 -17.24 4.36
N ASP A 35 -25.01 -16.70 3.25
CA ASP A 35 -25.45 -17.39 2.04
C ASP A 35 -24.42 -17.34 0.90
N ALA A 36 -23.23 -16.78 1.13
CA ALA A 36 -22.20 -16.65 0.10
C ALA A 36 -21.78 -18.02 -0.43
N ARG A 37 -21.70 -18.14 -1.75
CA ARG A 37 -21.22 -19.37 -2.38
C ARG A 37 -19.71 -19.50 -2.16
N PHE A 38 -19.22 -20.74 -2.11
CA PHE A 38 -17.78 -20.99 -1.96
C PHE A 38 -16.93 -20.29 -3.04
N GLU A 39 -17.44 -20.23 -4.27
CA GLU A 39 -16.79 -19.54 -5.40
C GLU A 39 -16.59 -18.04 -5.13
N GLU A 40 -17.55 -17.40 -4.47
CA GLU A 40 -17.50 -15.97 -4.10
C GLU A 40 -16.48 -15.73 -2.98
N LEU A 41 -16.47 -16.61 -1.98
CA LEU A 41 -15.49 -16.61 -0.89
C LEU A 41 -14.06 -16.76 -1.43
N LEU A 42 -13.86 -17.72 -2.34
CA LEU A 42 -12.58 -17.95 -2.99
C LEU A 42 -12.14 -16.72 -3.80
N LEU A 43 -13.05 -16.13 -4.56
CA LEU A 43 -12.78 -14.92 -5.34
C LEU A 43 -12.35 -13.75 -4.44
N GLU A 44 -13.06 -13.48 -3.35
CA GLU A 44 -12.71 -12.42 -2.41
C GLU A 44 -11.33 -12.65 -1.78
N LEU A 45 -11.01 -13.91 -1.48
CA LEU A 45 -9.72 -14.29 -0.92
C LEU A 45 -8.58 -14.12 -1.92
N MET A 46 -8.80 -14.44 -3.21
CA MET A 46 -7.84 -14.17 -4.28
C MET A 46 -7.65 -12.68 -4.56
N LYS A 47 -8.73 -11.88 -4.52
CA LYS A 47 -8.64 -10.41 -4.65
C LYS A 47 -7.81 -9.81 -3.52
N ALA A 48 -8.06 -10.22 -2.28
CA ALA A 48 -7.32 -9.74 -1.11
C ALA A 48 -5.81 -10.04 -1.21
N GLU A 49 -5.44 -11.26 -1.62
CA GLU A 49 -4.04 -11.64 -1.83
C GLU A 49 -3.40 -10.80 -2.95
N THR A 50 -4.11 -10.58 -4.05
CA THR A 50 -3.61 -9.80 -5.20
C THR A 50 -3.37 -8.34 -4.80
N ALA A 51 -4.32 -7.73 -4.10
CA ALA A 51 -4.21 -6.36 -3.61
C ALA A 51 -3.01 -6.19 -2.65
N GLN A 52 -2.85 -7.10 -1.69
CA GLN A 52 -1.73 -7.07 -0.75
C GLN A 52 -0.37 -7.22 -1.46
N ARG A 53 -0.29 -8.08 -2.49
CA ARG A 53 0.92 -8.22 -3.30
C ARG A 53 1.25 -6.95 -4.07
N GLN A 54 0.24 -6.31 -4.67
CA GLN A 54 0.42 -5.05 -5.38
C GLN A 54 0.91 -3.95 -4.44
N GLU A 55 0.32 -3.82 -3.25
CA GLU A 55 0.73 -2.85 -2.24
C GLU A 55 2.17 -3.08 -1.78
N ASN A 56 2.54 -4.33 -1.51
CA ASN A 56 3.90 -4.70 -1.11
C ASN A 56 4.92 -4.41 -2.23
N GLN A 57 4.57 -4.67 -3.49
CA GLN A 57 5.41 -4.32 -4.63
C GLN A 57 5.56 -2.81 -4.77
N ASN A 58 4.47 -2.05 -4.64
CA ASN A 58 4.50 -0.59 -4.68
C ASN A 58 5.37 -0.03 -3.56
N ARG A 59 5.20 -0.50 -2.32
CA ARG A 59 6.04 -0.10 -1.17
C ARG A 59 7.51 -0.45 -1.40
N LYS A 60 7.81 -1.60 -2.00
CA LYS A 60 9.18 -1.99 -2.35
C LYS A 60 9.75 -1.05 -3.42
N ARG A 61 9.00 -0.77 -4.49
CA ARG A 61 9.41 0.17 -5.55
C ARG A 61 9.66 1.57 -4.99
N LEU A 62 8.78 2.08 -4.13
CA LEU A 62 8.96 3.37 -3.46
C LEU A 62 10.24 3.41 -2.61
N ARG A 63 10.51 2.35 -1.84
CA ARG A 63 11.74 2.24 -1.05
C ARG A 63 13.00 2.17 -1.91
N THR A 64 12.96 1.38 -2.99
CA THR A 64 14.11 1.19 -3.89
C THR A 64 14.35 2.39 -4.80
N ALA A 65 13.32 3.16 -5.14
CA ALA A 65 13.44 4.36 -5.94
C ALA A 65 14.33 5.42 -5.28
N GLY A 66 14.58 5.32 -3.97
CA GLY A 66 15.49 6.22 -3.27
C GLY A 66 15.05 7.68 -3.41
N PHE A 67 13.74 7.91 -3.55
CA PHE A 67 13.21 9.26 -3.65
C PHE A 67 13.76 10.06 -2.45
N PRO A 68 14.31 11.26 -2.70
CA PRO A 68 14.69 12.13 -1.61
C PRO A 68 13.50 12.23 -0.67
N TYR A 69 13.76 12.25 0.63
CA TYR A 69 12.78 12.63 1.65
C TYR A 69 11.92 13.78 1.12
N THR A 70 10.61 13.75 1.35
CA THR A 70 9.63 14.65 0.74
C THR A 70 10.11 16.09 0.81
N LYS A 71 10.76 16.58 -0.26
CA LYS A 71 11.27 17.96 -0.29
C LYS A 71 10.08 18.87 -0.47
N THR A 72 9.68 19.53 0.61
CA THR A 72 8.68 20.59 0.53
C THR A 72 9.34 21.85 -0.03
N LEU A 73 8.53 22.78 -0.55
CA LEU A 73 9.05 24.09 -0.95
C LEU A 73 9.73 24.81 0.22
N ASP A 74 9.28 24.54 1.46
CA ASP A 74 9.88 25.07 2.69
C ASP A 74 11.32 24.59 2.93
N GLU A 75 11.69 23.42 2.41
CA GLU A 75 13.03 22.85 2.52
C GLU A 75 13.96 23.31 1.39
N LEU A 76 13.48 24.15 0.47
CA LEU A 76 14.25 24.64 -0.68
C LEU A 76 15.19 25.79 -0.27
N ASP A 77 16.49 25.52 -0.31
CA ASP A 77 17.52 26.52 -0.06
C ASP A 77 17.74 27.43 -1.29
N LEU A 78 17.07 28.59 -1.29
CA LEU A 78 17.12 29.59 -2.37
C LEU A 78 18.50 30.25 -2.53
N SER A 79 19.37 30.17 -1.52
CA SER A 79 20.72 30.74 -1.57
C SER A 79 21.60 30.09 -2.65
N ARG A 80 21.26 28.87 -3.08
CA ARG A 80 22.00 28.10 -4.09
C ARG A 80 21.71 28.52 -5.53
N TYR A 81 20.76 29.43 -5.74
CA TYR A 81 20.28 29.81 -7.07
C TYR A 81 20.76 31.19 -7.52
N ASP A 82 21.80 31.74 -6.89
CA ASP A 82 22.48 32.99 -7.25
C ASP A 82 21.51 34.17 -7.50
N GLY A 83 20.43 34.24 -6.72
CA GLY A 83 19.41 35.30 -6.82
C GLY A 83 18.47 35.21 -8.03
N ASN A 84 18.62 34.22 -8.90
CA ASN A 84 17.74 34.01 -10.06
C ASN A 84 16.33 33.53 -9.65
N LEU A 85 16.20 32.99 -8.43
CA LEU A 85 14.94 32.58 -7.84
C LEU A 85 14.67 33.45 -6.61
N SER A 86 13.54 34.17 -6.62
CA SER A 86 13.08 34.94 -5.46
C SER A 86 11.99 34.19 -4.69
N GLU A 87 11.98 34.37 -3.38
CA GLU A 87 10.98 33.77 -2.49
C GLU A 87 9.55 34.25 -2.81
N LEU A 88 9.42 35.51 -3.22
CA LEU A 88 8.14 36.10 -3.66
C LEU A 88 7.56 35.34 -4.87
N PHE A 89 8.39 35.07 -5.88
CA PHE A 89 7.98 34.38 -7.10
C PHE A 89 7.61 32.92 -6.80
N LEU A 90 8.38 32.25 -5.93
CA LEU A 90 8.08 30.88 -5.50
C LEU A 90 6.72 30.80 -4.78
N ASN A 91 6.41 31.76 -3.90
CA ASN A 91 5.15 31.83 -3.17
C ASN A 91 3.95 32.15 -4.06
N GLU A 92 4.15 32.97 -5.10
CA GLU A 92 3.13 33.21 -6.12
C GLU A 92 2.76 31.91 -6.85
N LEU A 93 3.77 31.13 -7.28
CA LEU A 93 3.55 29.83 -7.91
C LEU A 93 2.93 28.81 -6.95
N ALA A 94 3.33 28.81 -5.68
CA ALA A 94 2.75 27.95 -4.65
C ALA A 94 1.24 28.17 -4.45
N SER A 95 0.74 29.37 -4.77
CA SER A 95 -0.70 29.66 -4.69
C SER A 95 -1.55 28.94 -5.76
N CYS A 96 -0.91 28.35 -6.78
CA CYS A 96 -1.55 27.63 -7.90
C CYS A 96 -2.66 28.41 -8.64
N LYS A 97 -2.72 29.74 -8.51
CA LYS A 97 -3.73 30.61 -9.14
C LYS A 97 -3.73 30.57 -10.67
N PHE A 98 -2.67 30.04 -11.28
CA PHE A 98 -2.51 29.89 -12.72
C PHE A 98 -3.17 28.62 -13.30
N ILE A 99 -3.63 27.69 -12.46
CA ILE A 99 -4.25 26.41 -12.89
C ILE A 99 -5.77 26.55 -13.10
N SER A 100 -6.34 27.73 -12.85
CA SER A 100 -7.77 28.02 -13.04
C SER A 100 -8.20 27.94 -14.50
#